data_AF-A0A4Q3RIG8-F1
#
_entry.id   AF-A0A4Q3RIG8-F1
#
_cell.length_a   1.000
_cell.length_b   1.000
_cell.length_c   1.000
_cell.angle_alpha   90.00
_cell.angle_beta   90.00
_cell.angle_gamma   90.00
#
_symmetry.space_group_name_H-M   'P 1'
#
loop_
_entity.id
_entity.type
_entity.pdbx_description
1 polymer ?
#
loop_
_entity_poly.entity_id
_entity_poly.type
_entity_poly.pdbx_seq_one_letter_code
_entity_poly.pdbx_strand_id
1 'polypeptide(L)' 'MHGHYLAGGFSTQSNDGPDRLAMWWYDRNLRIYNNILKTKPGSEDRIVVLFGNGHMPILKHCFQSSPEFEVVELKSLVK' A
#
# COMPACT_ATOMS: atom_id res chain seq x y z
N MET A 1 0.03 -3.75 -10.25
CA MET A 1 -0.70 -2.60 -10.83
C MET A 1 -2.13 -2.64 -10.31
N HIS A 2 -2.60 -1.57 -9.67
CA HIS A 2 -3.95 -1.52 -9.08
C HIS A 2 -5.07 -1.24 -10.10
N GLY A 3 -4.71 -1.07 -11.39
CA GLY A 3 -5.64 -0.69 -12.46
C GLY A 3 -6.84 -1.62 -12.62
N HIS A 4 -6.74 -2.89 -12.21
CA HIS A 4 -7.89 -3.80 -12.18
C HIS A 4 -9.04 -3.28 -11.29
N TYR A 5 -8.74 -2.58 -10.19
CA TYR A 5 -9.76 -1.99 -9.33
C TYR A 5 -10.45 -0.76 -9.97
N LEU A 6 -9.86 -0.18 -11.01
CA LEU A 6 -10.43 0.93 -11.79
C LEU A 6 -11.26 0.44 -12.99
N ALA A 7 -11.11 -0.82 -13.39
CA ALA A 7 -11.81 -1.40 -14.54
C ALA A 7 -13.12 -2.11 -14.18
N GLY A 8 -13.28 -2.58 -12.93
CA GLY A 8 -14.43 -3.38 -12.49
C GLY A 8 -15.40 -2.59 -11.60
N GLY A 9 -16.40 -1.94 -12.19
CA GLY A 9 -17.46 -1.26 -11.44
C GLY A 9 -17.05 0.05 -10.77
N PHE A 10 -15.94 0.66 -11.22
CA PHE A 10 -15.50 1.97 -10.74
C PHE A 10 -16.28 3.12 -11.40
N SER A 11 -16.54 3.06 -12.71
CA SER A 11 -17.25 4.11 -13.44
C SER A 11 -18.77 3.94 -13.31
N THR A 12 -19.29 4.21 -12.12
CA THR A 12 -20.73 4.28 -11.84
C THR A 12 -21.32 5.63 -12.28
N GLN A 13 -22.63 5.70 -12.51
CA GLN A 13 -23.30 6.98 -12.79
C GLN A 13 -23.31 7.91 -11.57
N SER A 14 -23.35 7.33 -10.37
CA SER A 14 -23.16 7.95 -9.07
C SER A 14 -21.70 7.82 -8.59
N ASN A 15 -21.42 8.19 -7.34
CA ASN A 15 -20.10 8.03 -6.70
C ASN A 15 -19.87 6.66 -6.03
N ASP A 16 -20.77 5.68 -6.20
CA ASP A 16 -20.68 4.39 -5.50
C ASP A 16 -19.38 3.62 -5.81
N GLY A 17 -18.90 3.67 -7.06
CA GLY A 17 -17.65 3.05 -7.48
C GLY A 17 -16.41 3.66 -6.81
N PRO A 18 -16.20 4.99 -6.91
CA PRO A 18 -15.16 5.71 -6.16
C PRO A 18 -15.25 5.51 -4.65
N ASP A 19 -16.45 5.61 -4.06
CA ASP A 19 -16.67 5.48 -2.62
C ASP A 19 -16.31 4.07 -2.15
N ARG A 20 -16.72 3.03 -2.89
CA ARG A 20 -16.31 1.64 -2.62
C ARG A 20 -14.78 1.49 -2.71
N LEU A 21 -14.13 2.11 -3.69
CA LEU A 21 -12.68 2.03 -3.82
C LEU A 21 -11.98 2.69 -2.62
N ALA A 22 -12.43 3.87 -2.20
CA ALA A 22 -11.87 4.58 -1.06
C ALA A 22 -12.15 3.84 0.27
N MET A 23 -13.42 3.54 0.54
CA MET A 23 -13.85 3.01 1.83
C MET A 23 -13.51 1.54 2.06
N TRP A 24 -13.44 0.73 1.00
CA TRP A 24 -13.15 -0.70 1.16
C TRP A 24 -11.73 -1.06 0.76
N TRP A 25 -11.27 -0.59 -0.40
CA TRP A 25 -9.95 -0.99 -0.90
C TRP A 25 -8.83 -0.14 -0.32
N TYR A 26 -8.93 1.19 -0.36
CA TYR A 26 -7.91 2.08 0.18
C TYR A 26 -7.79 1.93 1.70
N ASP A 27 -8.91 1.91 2.43
CA ASP A 27 -8.94 1.60 3.88
C ASP A 27 -8.23 0.27 4.21
N ARG A 28 -8.45 -0.79 3.43
CA ARG A 28 -7.72 -2.06 3.62
C ARG A 28 -6.21 -1.89 3.52
N ASN A 29 -5.72 -1.12 2.56
CA ASN A 29 -4.28 -0.87 2.41
C ASN A 29 -3.72 -0.07 3.60
N LEU A 30 -4.46 0.94 4.10
CA LEU A 30 -4.07 1.69 5.30
C LEU A 30 -4.03 0.79 6.54
N ARG A 31 -4.96 -0.15 6.67
CA ARG A 31 -4.96 -1.13 7.77
C ARG A 31 -3.75 -2.06 7.69
N ILE A 32 -3.35 -2.51 6.50
CA ILE A 32 -2.12 -3.30 6.31
C ILE A 32 -0.90 -2.49 6.76
N TYR A 33 -0.78 -1.24 6.30
CA TYR A 33 0.30 -0.35 6.73
C TYR A 33 0.32 -0.17 8.26
N ASN A 34 -0.82 0.13 8.88
CA ASN A 34 -0.94 0.25 10.33
C ASN A 34 -0.56 -1.04 11.08
N ASN A 35 -0.91 -2.21 10.53
CA ASN A 35 -0.50 -3.48 11.12
C ASN A 35 1.01 -3.69 11.10
N ILE A 36 1.70 -3.19 10.06
CA ILE A 36 3.16 -3.18 10.02
C ILE A 36 3.71 -2.22 11.08
N LEU A 37 3.18 -1.01 11.21
CA LEU A 37 3.62 -0.06 12.26
C LEU A 37 3.46 -0.62 13.67
N LYS A 38 2.41 -1.42 13.91
CA LYS A 38 2.19 -2.10 15.20
C LYS A 38 3.25 -3.13 15.56
N THR A 39 4.07 -3.60 14.61
CA THR A 39 5.22 -4.45 14.95
C THR A 39 6.35 -3.66 15.61
N LYS A 40 6.23 -2.32 15.68
CA LYS A 40 7.18 -1.40 16.33
C LYS A 40 8.63 -1.63 15.89
N PRO A 41 8.92 -1.49 14.59
CA PRO A 41 10.28 -1.62 14.08
C PRO A 41 11.22 -0.61 14.77
N GLY A 42 12.39 -1.08 15.19
CA GLY A 42 13.47 -0.22 15.67
C GLY A 42 14.24 0.44 14.52
N SER A 43 15.13 1.37 14.85
CA SER A 43 15.95 2.10 13.85
C SER A 43 16.87 1.21 13.03
N GLU A 44 17.29 0.08 13.60
CA GLU A 44 18.20 -0.88 12.95
C GLU A 44 17.46 -2.01 12.22
N ASP A 45 16.13 -2.08 12.37
CA ASP A 45 15.33 -3.14 11.76
C ASP A 45 15.11 -2.89 10.27
N ARG A 46 15.08 -3.97 9.50
CA ARG A 46 14.68 -3.96 8.09
C ARG A 46 13.38 -4.71 7.91
N ILE A 47 12.43 -4.07 7.24
CA ILE A 47 11.12 -4.66 6.96
C ILE A 47 11.07 -5.07 5.49
N VAL A 48 10.76 -6.34 5.23
CA VAL A 48 10.44 -6.83 3.89
C VAL A 48 8.95 -7.13 3.84
N VAL A 49 8.23 -6.47 2.94
CA VAL A 49 6.78 -6.63 2.78
C VAL A 49 6.49 -7.42 1.51
N LEU A 50 5.99 -8.65 1.66
CA LEU A 50 5.57 -9.51 0.54
C LEU A 50 4.05 -9.48 0.41
N PHE A 51 3.55 -8.83 -0.64
CA PHE A 51 2.11 -8.65 -0.87
C PHE A 51 1.74 -8.74 -2.36
N GLY A 52 0.46 -8.98 -2.62
CA GLY A 52 -0.06 -9.01 -3.98
C GLY A 52 0.13 -7.67 -4.72
N ASN A 53 0.48 -7.75 -6.00
CA ASN A 53 0.81 -6.59 -6.86
C ASN A 53 -0.33 -5.53 -6.98
N GLY A 54 -1.56 -5.89 -6.62
CA GLY A 54 -2.66 -4.93 -6.50
C GLY A 54 -2.42 -3.89 -5.41
N HIS A 55 -1.83 -4.28 -4.27
CA HIS A 55 -1.69 -3.46 -3.07
C HIS A 55 -0.41 -2.62 -3.04
N MET A 56 0.61 -3.04 -3.78
CA MET A 56 1.93 -2.42 -3.76
C MET A 56 1.95 -0.91 -4.03
N PRO A 57 1.14 -0.34 -4.96
CA PRO A 57 1.18 1.11 -5.20
C PRO A 57 0.84 1.95 -3.96
N ILE A 58 -0.20 1.56 -3.20
CA ILE A 58 -0.61 2.31 -2.01
C ILE A 58 0.37 2.08 -0.87
N LEU A 59 0.82 0.84 -0.66
CA LEU A 59 1.81 0.55 0.37
C LEU A 59 3.13 1.30 0.10
N LYS A 60 3.62 1.28 -1.14
CA LYS A 60 4.84 2.01 -1.54
C LYS A 60 4.66 3.51 -1.31
N HIS A 61 3.52 4.08 -1.68
CA HIS A 61 3.20 5.48 -1.40
C HIS A 61 3.23 5.78 0.12
N CYS A 62 2.54 4.99 0.95
CA CYS A 62 2.53 5.19 2.40
C CYS A 62 3.94 5.18 3.01
N PHE A 63 4.79 4.23 2.63
CA PHE A 63 6.17 4.18 3.13
C PHE A 63 7.04 5.33 2.60
N GLN A 64 6.94 5.67 1.32
CA GLN A 64 7.73 6.76 0.74
C GLN A 64 7.31 8.15 1.25
N SER A 65 6.04 8.31 1.63
CA SER A 65 5.52 9.56 2.20
C SER A 65 5.78 9.69 3.70
N SER A 66 6.14 8.60 4.39
CA SER A 66 6.47 8.66 5.80
C SER A 66 7.93 9.05 6.00
N PRO A 67 8.24 10.08 6.83
CA PRO A 67 9.63 10.42 7.15
C PRO A 67 10.29 9.39 8.08
N GLU A 68 9.54 8.43 8.62
CA GLU A 68 10.02 7.42 9.56
C GLU A 68 10.75 6.25 8.87
N PHE A 69 10.63 6.12 7.54
CA PHE A 69 11.15 4.97 6.81
C PHE A 69 11.99 5.39 5.59
N GLU A 70 13.10 4.68 5.38
CA GLU A 70 13.84 4.73 4.12
C GLU A 70 13.40 3.56 3.22
N VAL A 71 12.88 3.89 2.03
CA VAL A 71 12.47 2.86 1.05
C VAL A 71 13.60 2.61 0.07
N VAL A 72 14.15 1.40 0.10
CA VAL A 72 15.22 0.94 -0.79
C VAL A 72 14.73 -0.15 -1.75
N GLU A 73 15.30 -0.20 -2.95
CA GLU A 73 14.97 -1.23 -3.95
C GLU A 73 15.76 -2.51 -3.67
N LEU A 74 15.12 -3.68 -3.73
CA LEU A 74 15.78 -4.96 -3.39
C LEU A 74 17.09 -5.18 -4.18
N LYS A 75 17.12 -4.78 -5.45
CA LYS A 75 18.30 -4.89 -6.32
C LYS A 75 19.53 -4.12 -5.82
N SER A 76 19.38 -3.12 -4.95
CA SER A 76 20.54 -2.42 -4.36
C SER A 76 21.12 -3.19 -3.16
N LEU A 77 20.42 -4.20 -2.65
CA LEU A 77 20.80 -4.97 -1.47
C LEU A 77 21.38 -6.35 -1.81
N VAL A 78 21.02 -6.89 -2.97
CA VAL A 78 21.46 -8.22 -3.43
C VAL A 78 22.52 -8.10 -4.53
N LYS A 79 23.54 -8.97 -4.50
CA LYS A 79 24.59 -9.08 -5.52
C LYS A 79 24.26 -10.15 -6.53
#